data_AF-K1UGI2-F1
#
_entry.id   AF-K1UGI2-F1
#
_cell.length_a   1.000
_cell.length_b   1.000
_cell.length_c   1.000
_cell.angle_alpha   90.00
_cell.angle_beta   90.00
_cell.angle_gamma   90.00
#
_symmetry.space_group_name_H-M   'P 1'
#
loop_
_entity.id
_entity.type
_entity.pdbx_description
1 polymer ?
#
loop_
_entity_poly.entity_id
_entity_poly.type
_entity_poly.pdbx_seq_one_letter_code
_entity_poly.pdbx_strand_id
1 'polypeptide(L)' 'ELLIGSTALLDALHPGSFEDESEGFASKEAEQIYDEVFFFADAKTLKLPDDELITELKEDNPEWFN' A
#
# COMPACT_ATOMS: atom_id res chain seq x y z
N GLU A 1 -1.92 -2.84 -14.70
CA GLU A 1 -1.56 -3.89 -13.73
C GLU A 1 -1.99 -3.41 -12.35
N LEU A 2 -2.34 -4.29 -11.41
CA LEU A 2 -2.64 -3.90 -10.02
C LEU A 2 -1.36 -4.07 -9.21
N LEU A 3 -0.76 -2.95 -8.78
CA LEU A 3 0.46 -2.95 -7.99
C LEU A 3 0.10 -2.94 -6.50
N ILE A 4 0.58 -3.93 -5.76
CA ILE A 4 0.47 -3.95 -4.30
C ILE A 4 1.86 -3.66 -3.72
N GLY A 5 1.96 -2.54 -3.01
CA GLY A 5 3.17 -2.10 -2.33
C GLY A 5 3.27 -2.68 -0.92
N SER A 6 4.47 -2.64 -0.33
CA SER A 6 4.65 -2.97 1.08
C SER A 6 4.39 -1.76 1.97
N THR A 7 3.90 -1.97 3.19
CA THR A 7 3.81 -0.89 4.21
C THR A 7 5.15 -0.21 4.45
N ALA A 8 6.26 -0.96 4.37
CA ALA A 8 7.61 -0.38 4.41
C ALA A 8 7.92 0.57 3.23
N LEU A 9 7.34 0.32 2.05
CA LEU A 9 7.42 1.26 0.94
C LEU A 9 6.59 2.51 1.25
N LEU A 10 5.38 2.36 1.79
CA LEU A 10 4.56 3.49 2.20
C LEU A 10 5.30 4.40 3.20
N ASP A 11 5.94 3.82 4.21
CA ASP A 11 6.78 4.57 5.17
C ASP A 11 7.94 5.30 4.49
N ALA A 12 8.51 4.74 3.42
CA ALA A 12 9.59 5.40 2.68
C ALA A 12 9.07 6.52 1.76
N LEU A 13 7.86 6.36 1.20
CA LEU A 13 7.20 7.37 0.38
C LEU A 13 6.70 8.54 1.23
N HIS A 14 6.27 8.24 2.45
CA HIS A 14 5.75 9.18 3.42
C HIS A 14 6.46 8.98 4.77
N PRO A 15 7.73 9.41 4.90
CA PRO A 15 8.54 9.22 6.11
C PRO A 15 8.06 10.05 7.30
N GLY A 16 6.88 10.68 7.17
CA GLY A 16 6.27 11.50 8.18
C GLY A 16 5.12 10.84 8.91
N SER A 17 4.87 11.31 10.14
CA SER A 17 3.73 10.93 10.96
C SER A 17 2.42 11.37 10.31
N PHE A 18 1.40 10.52 10.35
CA PHE A 18 0.08 10.82 9.77
C PHE A 18 -0.63 12.03 10.43
N GLU A 19 -0.12 12.52 11.56
CA GLU A 19 -0.70 13.62 12.34
C GLU A 19 -0.20 15.02 11.97
N ASP A 20 0.81 15.15 11.11
CA ASP A 20 1.33 16.47 10.73
C ASP A 20 0.78 16.91 9.37
N GLU A 21 -0.04 17.95 9.40
CA GLU A 21 -0.66 18.62 8.23
C GLU A 21 0.36 19.17 7.22
N SER A 22 1.66 19.12 7.52
CA SER A 22 2.75 19.52 6.64
C SER A 22 3.68 18.38 6.19
N GLU A 23 3.39 17.14 6.59
CA GLU A 23 4.11 15.97 6.08
C GLU A 23 3.51 15.56 4.73
N GLY A 24 4.18 15.97 3.66
CA GLY A 24 3.92 15.49 2.31
C GLY A 24 4.83 14.32 1.95
N PHE A 25 4.68 13.81 0.73
CA PHE A 25 5.58 12.80 0.18
C PHE A 25 7.05 13.21 0.27
N ALA A 26 7.93 12.23 0.45
CA ALA A 26 9.38 12.43 0.48
C ALA A 26 9.91 13.17 -0.76
N SER A 27 9.22 13.03 -1.89
CA SER A 27 9.51 13.71 -3.15
C SER A 27 8.31 13.64 -4.11
N LYS A 28 8.37 14.37 -5.22
CA LYS A 28 7.39 14.24 -6.32
C LYS A 28 7.39 12.85 -6.96
N GLU A 29 8.55 12.19 -6.98
CA GLU A 29 8.65 10.80 -7.45
C GLU A 29 7.93 9.85 -6.48
N ALA A 30 8.01 10.11 -5.17
CA ALA A 30 7.29 9.32 -4.18
C ALA A 30 5.76 9.48 -4.28
N GLU A 31 5.28 10.69 -4.57
CA GLU A 31 3.87 10.94 -4.89
C GLU A 31 3.41 10.13 -6.11
N GLN A 32 4.21 10.12 -7.19
CA GLN A 32 3.90 9.33 -8.39
C GLN A 32 3.84 7.83 -8.10
N ILE A 33 4.80 7.30 -7.34
CA ILE A 33 4.80 5.88 -6.95
C ILE A 33 3.58 5.56 -6.09
N TYR A 34 3.20 6.44 -5.17
CA TYR A 34 2.01 6.25 -4.36
C TYR A 34 0.73 6.18 -5.21
N ASP A 35 0.59 7.08 -6.19
CA ASP A 35 -0.54 7.07 -7.13
C ASP A 35 -0.57 5.82 -8.03
N GLU A 36 0.59 5.21 -8.30
CA GLU A 36 0.67 3.96 -9.06
C GLU A 36 0.33 2.71 -8.22
N VAL A 37 0.52 2.77 -6.89
CA VAL A 37 0.23 1.66 -5.99
C VAL A 37 -1.27 1.62 -5.67
N PHE A 38 -1.89 0.46 -5.94
CA PHE A 38 -3.31 0.26 -5.67
C PHE A 38 -3.59 0.01 -4.18
N PHE A 39 -2.73 -0.75 -3.51
CA PHE A 39 -2.89 -1.08 -2.10
C PHE A 39 -1.54 -1.31 -1.42
N PHE A 40 -1.46 -1.01 -0.13
CA PHE A 40 -0.29 -1.29 0.68
C PHE A 40 -0.59 -2.40 1.69
N ALA A 41 0.17 -3.48 1.63
CA ALA A 41 0.04 -4.63 2.52
C ALA A 41 1.33 -4.89 3.28
N ASP A 42 1.24 -5.61 4.41
CA ASP A 42 2.43 -5.93 5.19
C ASP A 42 3.35 -6.88 4.40
N ALA A 43 4.66 -6.85 4.69
CA ALA A 43 5.63 -7.70 4.00
C ALA A 43 5.37 -9.21 4.21
N LYS A 44 4.58 -9.56 5.22
CA LYS A 44 4.13 -10.93 5.48
C LYS A 44 3.02 -11.34 4.53
N THR A 45 2.02 -10.48 4.36
CA THR A 45 0.89 -10.64 3.43
C THR A 45 1.38 -10.75 1.99
N LEU A 46 2.35 -9.91 1.59
CA LEU A 46 2.94 -9.95 0.25
C LEU A 46 3.73 -11.23 -0.07
N LYS A 47 4.11 -12.02 0.94
CA LYS A 47 4.78 -13.31 0.76
C LYS A 47 3.81 -14.48 0.65
N LEU A 48 2.52 -14.24 0.90
CA LEU A 48 1.49 -15.26 0.74
C LEU A 48 1.34 -15.63 -0.73
N PRO A 49 0.95 -16.88 -1.04
CA PRO A 49 0.52 -17.23 -2.38
C PRO A 49 -0.75 -16.44 -2.75
N ASP A 50 -0.96 -16.26 -4.06
CA ASP A 50 -2.04 -15.42 -4.59
C ASP A 50 -3.43 -15.76 -4.01
N ASP A 51 -3.77 -17.04 -3.82
CA ASP A 51 -5.05 -17.45 -3.22
C ASP A 51 -5.23 -16.95 -1.77
N GLU A 52 -4.17 -17.03 -0.96
CA GLU A 52 -4.20 -16.56 0.44
C GLU A 52 -4.17 -15.02 0.49
N LEU A 53 -3.38 -14.37 -0.36
CA LEU A 53 -3.37 -12.92 -0.51
C LEU A 53 -4.75 -12.38 -0.90
N ILE A 54 -5.41 -13.00 -1.90
CA ILE A 54 -6.77 -12.62 -2.32
C ILE A 54 -7.77 -12.81 -1.18
N THR A 55 -7.59 -13.84 -0.35
CA THR A 55 -8.46 -14.07 0.81
C THR A 55 -8.33 -12.95 1.83
N GLU A 56 -7.09 -12.57 2.15
CA GLU A 56 -6.82 -11.47 3.09
C GLU A 56 -7.32 -10.12 2.55
N LEU A 57 -7.11 -9.86 1.25
CA LEU A 57 -7.63 -8.65 0.58
C LEU A 57 -9.16 -8.63 0.54
N LYS A 58 -9.83 -9.78 0.39
CA LYS A 58 -11.30 -9.88 0.42
C LYS A 58 -11.87 -9.66 1.80
N GLU A 59 -11.18 -10.10 2.85
CA GLU A 59 -11.64 -9.86 4.23
C GLU A 59 -11.55 -8.38 4.59
N ASP A 60 -10.45 -7.73 4.21
CA ASP A 60 -10.22 -6.31 4.51
C ASP A 60 -11.02 -5.38 3.59
N ASN A 61 -11.17 -5.76 2.30
CA ASN A 61 -11.80 -4.95 1.25
C ASN A 61 -12.76 -5.80 0.39
N PRO A 62 -13.88 -6.29 0.95
CA PRO A 62 -14.80 -7.18 0.25
C PRO A 62 -15.45 -6.55 -0.99
N GLU A 63 -15.59 -5.22 -1.00
CA GLU A 63 -16.20 -4.46 -2.09
C GLU A 63 -15.40 -4.49 -3.40
N TRP A 64 -14.08 -4.75 -3.35
CA TRP A 64 -13.24 -4.81 -4.55
C TRP A 64 -13.45 -6.07 -5.39
N PHE A 65 -14.08 -7.09 -4.81
CA PHE A 65 -14.21 -8.43 -5.41
C PHE A 65 -15.66 -8.81 -5.76
N ASN A 66 -16.59 -7.84 -5.71
CA ASN A 66 -18.00 -8.01 -6.08
C ASN A 66 -18.28 -7.80 -7.56
#